data_AF-A0A0G4NEY7-F1
#
_entry.id   AF-A0A0G4NEY7-F1
#
_cell.length_a   1.000
_cell.length_b   1.000
_cell.length_c   1.000
_cell.angle_alpha   90.00
_cell.angle_beta   90.00
_cell.angle_gamma   90.00
#
_symmetry.space_group_name_H-M   'P 1'
#
loop_
_entity.id
_entity.type
_entity.pdbx_description
1 polymer ?
#
loop_
_entity_poly.entity_id
_entity_poly.type
_entity_poly.pdbx_seq_one_letter_code
_entity_poly.pdbx_strand_id
1 'polypeptide(L)'
;TPGGGRAAASPASAASPAMGPQSDATVYVAAYGQHLLRDTAVYCSAERYGLEELKRLALRKQGLQSGIDVGTILRSAQYAYAHTPDSDSRLRAHYLALIIRCRKTFKRSGTMQAEMERGGSKLFFDLFVAMCNHLDDVIDVSNARSPKTV
;
A
#
# COMPACT_ATOMS: atom_id res chain seq x y z
N THR A 1 -40.32 -47.88 -20.05
CA THR A 1 -39.06 -47.44 -20.70
C THR A 1 -38.35 -46.46 -19.78
N PRO A 2 -37.04 -46.62 -19.55
CA PRO A 2 -36.30 -45.92 -18.51
C PRO A 2 -35.84 -44.53 -18.99
N GLY A 3 -35.84 -43.55 -18.10
CA GLY A 3 -35.28 -42.21 -18.36
C GLY A 3 -34.52 -41.74 -17.13
N GLY A 4 -33.19 -41.85 -17.18
CA GLY A 4 -32.28 -41.45 -16.11
C GLY A 4 -31.85 -39.99 -16.15
N GLY A 5 -31.11 -39.60 -15.11
CA GLY A 5 -30.36 -38.34 -15.01
C GLY A 5 -31.10 -37.27 -14.19
N ARG A 6 -30.48 -36.50 -13.30
CA ARG A 6 -29.05 -36.26 -13.04
C ARG A 6 -28.94 -35.84 -11.57
N ALA A 7 -27.98 -36.41 -10.84
CA ALA A 7 -27.60 -35.89 -9.54
C ALA A 7 -27.06 -34.46 -9.70
N ALA A 8 -27.63 -33.51 -8.94
CA ALA A 8 -27.13 -32.15 -8.86
C ALA A 8 -25.79 -32.18 -8.12
N ALA A 9 -24.69 -32.12 -8.88
CA ALA A 9 -23.38 -31.86 -8.32
C ALA A 9 -23.33 -30.40 -7.85
N SER A 10 -23.17 -30.20 -6.54
CA SER A 10 -22.84 -28.91 -5.95
C SER A 10 -21.59 -28.31 -6.64
N PRO A 11 -21.56 -27.01 -6.97
CA PRO A 11 -20.36 -26.41 -7.53
C PRO A 11 -19.27 -26.43 -6.44
N ALA A 12 -18.21 -27.18 -6.73
CA ALA A 12 -16.99 -27.20 -5.95
C ALA A 12 -16.48 -25.77 -5.78
N SER A 13 -16.20 -25.41 -4.53
CA SER A 13 -15.53 -24.18 -4.11
C SER A 13 -14.37 -23.88 -5.06
N ALA A 14 -14.50 -22.80 -5.82
CA ALA A 14 -13.46 -22.33 -6.72
C ALA A 14 -12.15 -22.19 -5.93
N ALA A 15 -11.14 -22.93 -6.38
CA ALA A 15 -9.81 -22.93 -5.81
C ALA A 15 -9.28 -21.49 -5.71
N SER A 16 -8.83 -21.11 -4.51
CA SER A 16 -8.09 -19.87 -4.30
C SER A 16 -6.91 -19.82 -5.26
N PRO A 17 -6.67 -18.70 -5.97
CA PRO A 17 -5.57 -18.62 -6.91
C PRO A 17 -4.27 -18.83 -6.13
N ALA A 18 -3.43 -19.71 -6.67
CA ALA A 18 -2.13 -20.04 -6.12
C ALA A 18 -1.37 -18.76 -5.77
N MET A 19 -1.10 -18.59 -4.47
CA MET A 19 -0.27 -17.54 -3.91
C MET A 19 1.09 -17.64 -4.61
N GLY A 20 1.38 -16.72 -5.54
CA GLY A 20 2.72 -16.53 -6.05
C GLY A 20 3.71 -16.32 -4.89
N PRO A 21 5.02 -16.45 -5.11
CA PRO A 21 6.01 -16.35 -4.03
C PRO A 21 5.74 -15.10 -3.20
N GLN A 22 5.29 -15.30 -1.95
CA GLN A 22 5.05 -14.21 -1.03
C GLN A 22 6.38 -13.48 -0.88
N SER A 23 6.41 -12.20 -1.28
CA SER A 23 7.56 -11.37 -1.00
C SER A 23 7.77 -11.39 0.51
N ASP A 24 9.01 -11.65 0.96
CA ASP A 24 9.41 -11.61 2.38
C ASP A 24 9.16 -10.22 3.02
N ALA A 25 8.74 -9.25 2.20
CA ALA A 25 8.28 -7.93 2.59
C ALA A 25 6.85 -7.90 3.16
N THR A 26 6.01 -8.91 2.94
CA THR A 26 4.59 -8.89 3.33
C THR A 26 4.22 -9.95 4.37
N VAL A 27 3.18 -9.67 5.14
CA VAL A 27 2.59 -10.59 6.12
C VAL A 27 1.07 -10.51 6.04
N TYR A 28 0.40 -11.64 6.20
CA TYR A 28 -1.06 -11.67 6.32
C TYR A 28 -1.47 -11.39 7.77
N VAL A 29 -2.26 -10.35 7.99
CA VAL A 29 -2.79 -10.02 9.33
C VAL A 29 -4.24 -10.46 9.41
N ALA A 30 -4.47 -11.61 10.03
CA ALA A 30 -5.77 -12.27 10.08
C ALA A 30 -6.90 -11.38 10.65
N ALA A 31 -6.60 -10.57 11.66
CA ALA A 31 -7.57 -9.65 12.27
C ALA A 31 -8.14 -8.60 11.30
N TYR A 32 -7.44 -8.31 10.19
CA TYR A 32 -7.84 -7.34 9.18
C TYR A 32 -8.13 -7.97 7.82
N GLY A 33 -7.96 -9.30 7.69
CA GLY A 33 -8.21 -10.03 6.44
C GLY A 33 -7.35 -9.56 5.26
N GLN A 34 -6.16 -9.01 5.51
CA GLN A 34 -5.37 -8.30 4.50
C GLN A 34 -3.87 -8.58 4.62
N HIS A 35 -3.18 -8.53 3.46
CA HIS A 35 -1.72 -8.49 3.40
C HIS A 35 -1.21 -7.07 3.59
N LEU A 36 -0.26 -6.92 4.51
CA LEU A 36 0.43 -5.69 4.86
C LEU A 36 1.94 -5.87 4.72
N LEU A 37 2.69 -4.77 4.77
CA LEU A 37 4.12 -4.81 4.95
C LEU A 37 4.47 -5.39 6.33
N ARG A 38 5.34 -6.41 6.34
CA ARG A 38 5.79 -7.08 7.56
C ARG A 38 6.38 -6.09 8.55
N ASP A 39 7.30 -5.25 8.08
CA ASP A 39 7.97 -4.28 8.95
C ASP A 39 6.99 -3.21 9.49
N THR A 40 5.86 -2.94 8.83
CA THR A 40 4.81 -2.07 9.38
C THR A 40 4.06 -2.72 10.53
N ALA A 41 3.68 -4.00 10.39
CA ALA A 41 3.05 -4.73 11.49
C ALA A 41 3.98 -4.82 12.70
N VAL A 42 5.28 -5.07 12.46
CA VAL A 42 6.32 -5.06 13.49
C VAL A 42 6.46 -3.67 14.13
N TYR A 43 6.50 -2.61 13.33
CA TYR A 43 6.59 -1.23 13.83
C TYR A 43 5.44 -0.89 14.79
N CYS A 44 4.20 -1.16 14.38
CA CYS A 44 3.01 -0.85 15.19
C CYS A 44 2.98 -1.67 16.48
N SER A 45 3.44 -2.93 16.41
CA SER A 45 3.58 -3.76 17.61
C SER A 45 4.67 -3.22 18.54
N ALA A 46 5.81 -2.80 17.98
CA ALA A 46 6.90 -2.20 18.74
C ALA A 46 6.44 -0.92 19.44
N GLU A 47 5.66 -0.05 18.77
CA GLU A 47 5.05 1.12 19.39
C GLU A 47 4.14 0.73 20.56
N ARG A 48 3.22 -0.21 20.34
CA ARG A 48 2.27 -0.66 21.36
C ARG A 48 2.95 -1.22 22.62
N TYR A 49 4.10 -1.88 22.46
CA TYR A 49 4.85 -2.49 23.56
C TYR A 49 6.02 -1.64 24.07
N GLY A 50 6.21 -0.42 23.56
CA GLY A 50 7.29 0.48 24.00
C GLY A 50 8.70 0.04 23.59
N LEU A 51 8.84 -0.71 22.49
CA LEU A 51 10.10 -1.26 22.01
C LEU A 51 10.77 -0.32 20.99
N GLU A 52 11.33 0.80 21.45
CA GLU A 52 11.82 1.89 20.58
C GLU A 52 12.93 1.46 19.59
N GLU A 53 13.85 0.59 20.00
CA GLU A 53 14.91 0.10 19.09
C GLU A 53 14.36 -0.80 17.98
N LEU A 54 13.35 -1.62 18.30
CA LEU A 54 12.66 -2.44 17.30
C LEU A 54 11.88 -1.53 16.33
N LYS A 55 11.25 -0.46 16.83
CA LYS A 55 10.56 0.53 16.01
C LYS A 55 11.50 1.20 14.99
N ARG A 56 12.68 1.64 15.44
CA ARG A 56 13.73 2.19 14.57
C ARG A 56 14.21 1.17 13.54
N LEU A 57 14.47 -0.06 13.97
CA LEU A 57 14.94 -1.12 13.08
C LEU A 57 13.92 -1.45 11.99
N ALA A 58 12.65 -1.62 12.36
CA ALA A 58 11.55 -1.92 11.45
C ALA A 58 11.42 -0.83 10.37
N LEU A 59 11.45 0.44 10.76
CA LEU A 59 11.37 1.56 9.82
C LEU A 59 12.55 1.59 8.83
N ARG A 60 13.77 1.34 9.31
CA ARG A 60 14.96 1.26 8.44
C ARG A 60 14.83 0.11 7.44
N LYS A 61 14.44 -1.08 7.89
CA LYS A 61 14.25 -2.26 7.03
C LYS A 61 13.19 -2.03 5.97
N GLN A 62 12.06 -1.42 6.35
CA GLN A 62 10.99 -1.09 5.42
C GLN A 62 11.47 -0.16 4.30
N GLY A 63 12.34 0.81 4.61
CA GLY A 63 12.92 1.72 3.63
C GLY A 63 13.83 1.07 2.58
N LEU A 64 14.27 -0.17 2.80
CA LEU A 64 15.10 -0.94 1.86
C LEU A 64 14.26 -1.76 0.85
N GLN A 65 12.97 -1.93 1.12
CA GLN A 65 12.09 -2.72 0.27
C GLN A 65 11.77 -1.99 -1.03
N SER A 66 11.74 -2.72 -2.14
CA SER A 66 11.40 -2.21 -3.47
C SER A 66 10.41 -3.15 -4.17
N GLY A 67 9.77 -2.67 -5.23
CA GLY A 67 8.80 -3.48 -5.99
C GLY A 67 7.52 -3.83 -5.22
N ILE A 68 7.18 -3.08 -4.18
CA ILE A 68 5.95 -3.28 -3.40
C ILE A 68 4.74 -2.81 -4.20
N ASP A 69 3.69 -3.64 -4.23
CA ASP A 69 2.39 -3.28 -4.80
C ASP A 69 1.78 -2.04 -4.12
N VAL A 70 1.20 -1.16 -4.92
CA VAL A 70 0.55 0.08 -4.48
C VAL A 70 -0.56 -0.18 -3.46
N GLY A 71 -1.40 -1.19 -3.70
CA GLY A 71 -2.48 -1.54 -2.77
C GLY A 71 -1.94 -1.96 -1.41
N THR A 72 -0.82 -2.68 -1.39
CA THR A 72 -0.13 -3.08 -0.15
C THR A 72 0.41 -1.87 0.61
N ILE A 73 0.97 -0.87 -0.06
CA ILE A 73 1.41 0.39 0.58
C ILE A 73 0.23 1.09 1.25
N LEU A 74 -0.90 1.23 0.55
CA LEU A 74 -2.08 1.92 1.08
C LEU A 74 -2.68 1.22 2.29
N ARG A 75 -2.89 -0.10 2.20
CA ARG A 75 -3.39 -0.88 3.34
C ARG A 75 -2.45 -0.81 4.53
N SER A 76 -1.14 -0.85 4.29
CA SER A 76 -0.13 -0.74 5.36
C SER A 76 -0.11 0.67 5.98
N ALA A 77 -0.32 1.72 5.19
CA ALA A 77 -0.47 3.09 5.69
C ALA A 77 -1.74 3.24 6.55
N GLN A 78 -2.89 2.72 6.08
CA GLN A 78 -4.14 2.72 6.84
C GLN A 78 -3.97 2.00 8.18
N TYR A 79 -3.34 0.82 8.17
CA TYR A 79 -3.03 0.07 9.37
C TYR A 79 -2.14 0.86 10.32
N ALA A 80 -1.07 1.48 9.82
CA ALA A 80 -0.17 2.32 10.60
C ALA A 80 -0.91 3.46 11.31
N TYR A 81 -1.73 4.22 10.58
CA TYR A 81 -2.49 5.34 11.13
C TYR A 81 -3.51 4.90 12.20
N ALA A 82 -4.06 3.69 12.08
CA ALA A 82 -4.98 3.14 13.08
C ALA A 82 -4.29 2.62 14.35
N HIS A 83 -2.98 2.35 14.31
CA HIS A 83 -2.26 1.65 15.39
C HIS A 83 -1.09 2.45 15.99
N THR A 84 -0.90 3.70 15.58
CA THR A 84 0.09 4.60 16.17
C THR A 84 -0.54 5.96 16.52
N PRO A 85 -0.09 6.63 17.60
CA PRO A 85 -0.64 7.93 18.00
C PRO A 85 -0.29 9.02 16.98
N ASP A 86 -1.05 10.14 16.96
CA ASP A 86 -0.83 11.31 16.09
C ASP A 86 0.55 11.98 16.24
N SER A 87 1.24 11.73 17.35
CA SER A 87 2.61 12.16 17.59
C SER A 87 3.66 11.35 16.82
N ASP A 88 3.33 10.19 16.23
CA ASP A 88 4.27 9.39 15.43
C ASP A 88 4.52 10.03 14.05
N SER A 89 5.34 11.06 14.04
CA SER A 89 5.69 11.81 12.84
C SER A 89 6.58 11.02 11.87
N ARG A 90 7.42 10.11 12.39
CA ARG A 90 8.40 9.37 11.57
C ARG A 90 7.73 8.36 10.64
N LEU A 91 6.82 7.53 11.17
CA LEU A 91 6.11 6.56 10.34
C LEU A 91 5.21 7.25 9.32
N ARG A 92 4.51 8.32 9.73
CA ARG A 92 3.67 9.12 8.82
C ARG A 92 4.49 9.75 7.70
N ALA A 93 5.59 10.42 8.03
CA ALA A 93 6.49 11.01 7.03
C ALA A 93 7.05 9.95 6.07
N HIS A 94 7.39 8.76 6.57
CA HIS A 94 7.85 7.65 5.74
C HIS A 94 6.80 7.21 4.71
N TYR A 95 5.53 7.05 5.12
CA TYR A 95 4.45 6.70 4.21
C TYR A 95 4.14 7.78 3.19
N LEU A 96 4.09 9.04 3.61
CA LEU A 96 3.91 10.17 2.70
C LEU A 96 5.03 10.22 1.66
N ALA A 97 6.29 10.03 2.08
CA ALA A 97 7.43 9.97 1.17
C ALA A 97 7.33 8.79 0.18
N LEU A 98 6.90 7.61 0.64
CA LEU A 98 6.65 6.44 -0.23
C LEU A 98 5.57 6.72 -1.28
N ILE A 99 4.44 7.28 -0.87
CA ILE A 99 3.32 7.59 -1.77
C ILE A 99 3.74 8.63 -2.82
N ILE A 100 4.41 9.71 -2.40
CA ILE A 100 4.91 10.76 -3.30
C ILE A 100 5.94 10.20 -4.30
N ARG A 101 6.84 9.32 -3.84
CA ARG A 101 7.86 8.68 -4.71
C ARG A 101 7.22 7.76 -5.75
N CYS A 102 6.19 7.03 -5.37
CA CYS A 102 5.50 6.08 -6.23
C CYS A 102 4.32 6.72 -7.02
N ARG A 103 4.13 8.04 -6.97
CA ARG A 103 2.96 8.75 -7.50
C ARG A 103 2.58 8.40 -8.95
N LYS A 104 3.57 8.19 -9.82
CA LYS A 104 3.33 7.85 -11.24
C LYS A 104 2.65 6.47 -11.36
N THR A 105 3.04 5.52 -10.52
CA THR A 105 2.41 4.20 -10.43
C THR A 105 0.98 4.32 -9.89
N PHE A 106 0.78 5.13 -8.83
CA PHE A 106 -0.54 5.40 -8.25
C PHE A 106 -1.52 6.00 -9.27
N LYS A 107 -1.07 6.97 -10.08
CA LYS A 107 -1.89 7.59 -11.14
C LYS A 107 -2.30 6.58 -12.22
N ARG A 108 -1.45 5.60 -12.55
CA ARG A 108 -1.70 4.64 -13.63
C ARG A 108 -2.51 3.42 -13.21
N SER A 109 -2.36 2.93 -11.98
CA SER A 109 -2.91 1.63 -11.58
C SER A 109 -4.40 1.63 -11.24
N GLY A 110 -5.03 2.80 -11.06
CA GLY A 110 -6.43 2.93 -10.62
C GLY A 110 -6.68 2.44 -9.17
N THR A 111 -5.67 1.87 -8.51
CA THR A 111 -5.80 1.29 -7.16
C THR A 111 -6.19 2.33 -6.12
N MET A 112 -5.67 3.56 -6.25
CA MET A 112 -6.01 4.66 -5.35
C MET A 112 -7.45 5.14 -5.55
N GLN A 113 -7.96 5.09 -6.77
CA GLN A 113 -9.35 5.41 -7.06
C GLN A 113 -10.28 4.44 -6.33
N ALA A 114 -10.04 3.13 -6.42
CA ALA A 114 -10.85 2.13 -5.74
C ALA A 114 -10.82 2.23 -4.20
N GLU A 115 -9.66 2.54 -3.61
CA GLU A 115 -9.54 2.78 -2.16
C GLU A 115 -10.25 4.07 -1.72
N MET A 116 -10.13 5.16 -2.49
CA MET A 116 -10.73 6.47 -2.17
C MET A 116 -12.23 6.52 -2.41
N GLU A 117 -12.73 5.85 -3.45
CA GLU A 117 -14.17 5.71 -3.71
C GLU A 117 -14.85 4.89 -2.61
N ARG A 118 -14.20 3.84 -2.09
CA ARG A 118 -14.66 3.14 -0.88
C ARG A 118 -14.66 4.04 0.36
N GLY A 119 -13.78 5.04 0.41
CA GLY A 119 -13.75 6.08 1.44
C GLY A 119 -14.79 7.20 1.28
N GLY A 120 -15.62 7.18 0.24
CA GLY A 120 -16.82 8.01 0.12
C GLY A 120 -16.73 9.27 -0.74
N SER A 121 -15.60 9.57 -1.41
CA SER A 121 -15.63 10.58 -2.49
C SER A 121 -14.52 10.44 -3.53
N LYS A 122 -14.89 10.63 -4.80
CA LYS A 122 -13.96 10.72 -5.94
C LYS A 122 -13.07 11.97 -5.90
N LEU A 123 -13.49 13.01 -5.17
CA LEU A 123 -12.78 14.29 -5.04
C LEU A 123 -11.33 14.12 -4.57
N PHE A 124 -11.08 13.26 -3.59
CA PHE A 124 -9.72 13.08 -3.07
C PHE A 124 -8.78 12.43 -4.08
N PHE A 125 -9.31 11.57 -4.96
CA PHE A 125 -8.53 10.97 -6.04
C PHE A 125 -8.22 12.02 -7.11
N ASP A 126 -9.22 12.78 -7.55
CA ASP A 126 -9.02 13.86 -8.53
C ASP A 126 -8.03 14.91 -7.98
N LEU A 127 -8.12 15.25 -6.69
CA LEU A 127 -7.18 16.14 -6.00
C LEU A 127 -5.76 15.55 -5.96
N PHE A 128 -5.60 14.28 -5.61
CA PHE A 128 -4.29 13.62 -5.64
C PHE A 128 -3.66 13.65 -7.04
N VAL A 129 -4.44 13.34 -8.08
CA VAL A 129 -3.97 13.37 -9.46
C VAL A 129 -3.58 14.78 -9.88
N ALA A 130 -4.40 15.78 -9.55
CA ALA A 130 -4.11 17.19 -9.83
C ALA A 130 -2.81 17.65 -9.15
N MET A 131 -2.63 17.32 -7.87
CA MET A 131 -1.40 17.63 -7.13
C MET A 131 -0.18 16.91 -7.71
N CYS A 132 -0.31 15.65 -8.11
CA CYS A 132 0.79 14.91 -8.73
C CYS A 132 1.20 15.49 -10.08
N ASN A 133 0.23 15.89 -10.91
CA ASN A 133 0.49 16.55 -12.18
C ASN A 133 1.21 17.89 -11.96
N HIS A 134 0.71 18.71 -11.05
CA HIS A 134 1.36 19.98 -10.72
C HIS A 134 2.80 19.78 -10.21
N LEU A 135 3.02 18.75 -9.39
CA LEU A 135 4.36 18.41 -8.89
C LEU A 135 5.29 17.95 -10.02
N ASP A 136 4.79 17.15 -10.97
CA ASP A 136 5.55 16.76 -12.16
C ASP A 136 5.91 18.00 -13.01
N ASP A 137 4.96 18.91 -13.24
CA ASP A 137 5.20 20.16 -14.00
C ASP A 137 6.28 21.04 -13.33
N VAL A 138 6.23 21.20 -12.01
CA VAL A 138 7.23 21.98 -11.25
C VAL A 138 8.61 21.33 -11.33
N ILE A 139 8.71 20.01 -11.21
CA ILE A 139 9.99 19.28 -11.35
C ILE A 139 10.55 19.46 -12.76
N ASP A 140 9.72 19.36 -13.80
CA ASP A 140 10.15 19.50 -15.18
C ASP A 140 10.67 20.92 -15.46
N VAL A 141 9.99 21.95 -14.94
CA VAL A 141 10.47 23.35 -15.01
C VAL A 141 11.80 23.55 -14.25
N SER A 142 11.97 22.95 -13.09
CA SER A 142 13.23 23.01 -12.32
C SER A 142 14.39 22.32 -13.04
N ASN A 143 14.15 21.16 -13.65
CA ASN A 143 15.16 20.43 -14.42
C ASN A 143 15.56 21.19 -15.69
N ALA A 144 14.61 21.86 -16.36
CA ALA A 144 14.89 22.68 -17.54
C ALA A 144 15.79 23.90 -17.24
N ARG A 145 15.81 24.37 -15.99
CA ARG A 145 16.63 25.52 -15.54
C ARG A 145 18.03 25.16 -15.06
N SER A 146 18.35 23.87 -14.92
CA SER A 146 19.69 23.42 -14.51
C SER A 146 20.62 23.37 -15.72
N PRO A 147 21.67 24.21 -15.81
CA PRO A 147 22.60 24.18 -16.93
C PRO A 147 23.35 22.84 -16.90
N LYS A 148 23.43 22.14 -18.04
CA LYS A 148 24.35 21.00 -18.18
C LYS A 148 25.77 21.55 -18.10
N THR A 149 26.46 21.34 -16.99
CA THR A 149 27.91 21.56 -16.90
C THR A 149 28.57 20.54 -17.83
N VAL A 150 29.25 21.05 -18.86
CA VAL A 150 30.11 20.28 -19.78
C VAL A 150 31.43 19.99 -19.09
#